data_AF-A0A848UUT4-F1
#
_entry.id   AF-A0A848UUT4-F1
#
_cell.length_a   1.000
_cell.length_b   1.000
_cell.length_c   1.000
_cell.angle_alpha   90.00
_cell.angle_beta   90.00
_cell.angle_gamma   90.00
#
_symmetry.space_group_name_H-M   'P 1'
#
loop_
_entity.id
_entity.type
_entity.pdbx_description
1 polymer ?
#
loop_
_entity_poly.entity_id
_entity_poly.type
_entity_poly.pdbx_seq_one_letter_code
_entity_poly.pdbx_strand_id
1 'polypeptide(L)'
;MSVWLKYIVFVCLLTGNLLAKSQQDIPERDIRFIETLQSELQLTEGQRLTVDSIYVCNQKELSILQHEIDSLERSEITEKELNLKIAVLNQKKKDVREFREMELLDVFTVEQQTVYREKIKPAKPQVLHFGIHNRADCNVCTK
;
A
#
# COMPACT_ATOMS: atom_id res chain seq x y z
N MET A 1 -1.37 29.68 38.45
CA MET A 1 -1.50 28.58 37.47
C MET A 1 -1.13 29.15 36.10
N SER A 2 0.01 28.74 35.55
CA SER A 2 0.70 29.46 34.47
C SER A 2 0.08 29.20 33.09
N VAL A 3 0.00 30.26 32.30
CA VAL A 3 -0.52 30.33 30.92
C VAL A 3 0.19 29.36 29.96
N TRP A 4 1.39 28.90 30.35
CA TRP A 4 2.24 27.97 29.60
C TRP A 4 1.70 26.54 29.50
N LEU A 5 0.91 26.05 30.48
CA LEU A 5 0.31 24.71 30.39
C LEU A 5 -0.82 24.62 29.34
N LYS A 6 -1.47 25.75 29.02
CA LYS A 6 -2.57 25.79 28.04
C LYS A 6 -2.06 25.73 26.60
N TYR A 7 -0.88 26.29 26.33
CA TYR A 7 -0.28 26.26 24.98
C TYR A 7 0.25 24.88 24.59
N ILE A 8 0.80 24.12 25.54
CA ILE A 8 1.35 22.78 25.25
C ILE A 8 0.22 21.79 24.92
N VAL A 9 -0.93 21.86 25.60
CA VAL A 9 -2.09 21.02 25.30
C VAL A 9 -2.73 21.38 23.95
N PHE A 10 -2.68 22.66 23.54
CA PHE A 10 -3.26 23.11 22.28
C PHE A 10 -2.41 22.72 21.05
N VAL A 11 -1.08 22.66 21.20
CA VAL A 11 -0.17 22.21 20.13
C VAL A 11 -0.26 20.70 19.90
N CYS A 12 -0.44 19.89 20.97
CA CYS A 12 -0.65 18.45 20.83
C CYS A 12 -2.03 18.07 20.24
N LEU A 13 -3.05 18.91 20.40
CA LEU A 13 -4.38 18.66 19.82
C LEU A 13 -4.47 19.01 18.32
N LEU A 14 -3.56 19.85 17.80
CA LEU A 14 -3.50 20.19 16.38
C LEU A 14 -2.69 19.17 15.56
N THR A 15 -1.72 18.47 16.14
CA THR A 15 -1.02 17.36 15.46
C THR A 15 -1.84 16.07 15.45
N GLY A 16 -2.63 15.80 16.50
CA GLY A 16 -3.50 14.61 16.57
C GLY A 16 -4.62 14.62 15.52
N ASN A 17 -5.20 15.78 15.21
CA ASN A 17 -6.29 15.88 14.23
C ASN A 17 -5.82 15.84 12.76
N LEU A 18 -4.58 16.22 12.47
CA LEU A 18 -4.02 16.11 11.11
C LEU A 18 -3.68 14.66 10.77
N LEU A 19 -3.16 13.88 11.72
CA LEU A 19 -2.95 12.43 11.52
C LEU A 19 -4.28 11.66 11.42
N ALA A 20 -5.25 11.98 12.28
CA ALA A 20 -6.53 11.27 12.30
C ALA A 20 -7.34 11.41 10.99
N LYS A 21 -7.16 12.53 10.27
CA LYS A 21 -7.84 12.79 9.00
C LYS A 21 -7.10 12.19 7.79
N SER A 22 -5.79 11.95 7.87
CA SER A 22 -5.05 11.25 6.82
C SER A 22 -5.24 9.73 6.84
N GLN A 23 -5.67 9.16 7.97
CA GLN A 23 -5.99 7.74 8.08
C GLN A 23 -7.25 7.35 7.26
N GLN A 24 -8.05 8.33 6.83
CA GLN A 24 -9.42 8.12 6.37
C GLN A 24 -9.56 7.52 4.95
N ASP A 25 -8.46 7.32 4.22
CA ASP A 25 -8.47 6.79 2.83
C ASP A 25 -7.69 5.47 2.65
N ILE A 26 -7.10 4.89 3.71
CA ILE A 26 -6.40 3.60 3.58
C ILE A 26 -7.43 2.48 3.40
N PRO A 27 -7.32 1.63 2.36
CA PRO A 27 -8.22 0.50 2.19
C PRO A 27 -8.15 -0.45 3.39
N GLU A 28 -9.30 -0.99 3.80
CA GLU A 28 -9.38 -1.89 4.96
C GLU A 28 -8.44 -3.11 4.87
N ARG A 29 -8.18 -3.59 3.64
CA ARG A 29 -7.18 -4.63 3.38
C ARG A 29 -5.79 -4.22 3.87
N ASP A 30 -5.39 -3.00 3.59
CA ASP A 30 -4.07 -2.48 3.93
C ASP A 30 -3.99 -2.19 5.44
N ILE A 31 -5.09 -1.76 6.07
CA ILE A 31 -5.19 -1.64 7.54
C ILE A 31 -4.92 -2.99 8.21
N ARG A 32 -5.63 -4.06 7.79
CA ARG A 32 -5.40 -5.42 8.33
C ARG A 32 -3.97 -5.92 8.10
N PHE A 33 -3.37 -5.55 6.97
CA PHE A 33 -1.99 -5.91 6.69
C PHE A 33 -1.02 -5.15 7.61
N ILE A 34 -1.24 -3.86 7.86
CA ILE A 34 -0.46 -3.07 8.83
C ILE A 34 -0.57 -3.67 10.23
N GLU A 35 -1.77 -4.04 10.67
CA GLU A 35 -1.98 -4.71 11.96
C GLU A 35 -1.17 -6.02 12.05
N THR A 36 -1.13 -6.79 10.96
CA THR A 36 -0.31 -8.02 10.86
C THR A 36 1.19 -7.70 10.97
N LEU A 37 1.67 -6.64 10.31
CA LEU A 37 3.07 -6.20 10.45
C LEU A 37 3.40 -5.84 11.90
N GLN A 38 2.50 -5.10 12.55
CA GLN A 38 2.69 -4.65 13.92
C GLN A 38 2.72 -5.82 14.91
N SER A 39 1.83 -6.81 14.77
CA SER A 39 1.76 -7.96 15.66
C SER A 39 2.91 -8.94 15.45
N GLU A 40 3.30 -9.22 14.20
CA GLU A 40 4.28 -10.25 13.88
C GLU A 40 5.73 -9.75 13.99
N LEU A 41 6.00 -8.48 13.67
CA LEU A 41 7.36 -7.92 13.64
C LEU A 41 7.75 -7.19 14.94
N GLN A 42 6.83 -7.03 15.89
CA GLN A 42 7.06 -6.32 17.15
C GLN A 42 7.67 -4.93 16.91
N LEU A 43 7.06 -4.17 15.99
CA LEU A 43 7.57 -2.87 15.54
C LEU A 43 7.70 -1.88 16.72
N THR A 44 8.82 -1.16 16.76
CA THR A 44 8.97 -0.02 17.69
C THR A 44 7.99 1.10 17.34
N GLU A 45 7.76 2.02 18.27
CA GLU A 45 6.86 3.16 18.02
C GLU A 45 7.30 3.99 16.79
N GLY A 46 8.60 4.25 16.64
CA GLY A 46 9.14 4.93 15.48
C GLY A 46 8.89 4.16 14.17
N GLN A 47 9.08 2.85 14.17
CA GLN A 47 8.78 2.02 12.99
C GLN A 47 7.29 2.03 12.65
N ARG A 48 6.40 1.96 13.65
CA ARG A 48 4.95 2.02 13.43
C ARG A 48 4.53 3.31 12.73
N LEU A 49 5.00 4.45 13.22
CA LEU A 49 4.73 5.75 12.62
C LEU A 49 5.24 5.83 11.17
N THR A 50 6.43 5.30 10.90
CA THR A 50 6.98 5.27 9.53
C THR A 50 6.18 4.35 8.62
N VAL A 51 5.79 3.16 9.07
CA VAL A 51 4.94 2.22 8.31
C VAL A 51 3.61 2.88 7.97
N ASP A 52 2.94 3.50 8.94
CA ASP A 52 1.67 4.19 8.70
C ASP A 52 1.85 5.31 7.66
N SER A 53 2.91 6.11 7.78
CA SER A 53 3.22 7.17 6.82
C SER A 53 3.46 6.64 5.41
N ILE A 54 4.18 5.52 5.27
CA ILE A 54 4.42 4.88 3.97
C ILE A 54 3.07 4.50 3.32
N TYR A 55 2.15 3.89 4.07
CA TYR A 55 0.84 3.50 3.53
C TYR A 55 -0.05 4.69 3.18
N VAL A 56 -0.05 5.75 3.98
CA VAL A 56 -0.77 6.99 3.67
C VAL A 56 -0.27 7.61 2.37
N CYS A 57 1.05 7.77 2.23
CA CYS A 57 1.67 8.35 1.03
C CYS A 57 1.38 7.49 -0.21
N ASN A 58 1.56 6.17 -0.09
CA ASN A 58 1.31 5.23 -1.17
C ASN A 58 -0.14 5.26 -1.63
N GLN A 59 -1.09 5.29 -0.70
CA GLN A 59 -2.51 5.31 -1.02
C GLN A 59 -2.92 6.60 -1.74
N LYS A 60 -2.36 7.74 -1.33
CA LYS A 60 -2.58 9.02 -2.02
C LYS A 60 -2.12 8.95 -3.47
N GLU A 61 -0.95 8.38 -3.73
CA GLU A 61 -0.43 8.22 -5.10
C GLU A 61 -1.28 7.27 -5.93
N LEU A 62 -1.69 6.12 -5.36
CA LEU A 62 -2.59 5.19 -6.03
C LEU A 62 -3.94 5.83 -6.37
N SER A 63 -4.48 6.69 -5.50
CA SER A 63 -5.73 7.41 -5.74
C SER A 63 -5.58 8.42 -6.89
N ILE A 64 -4.45 9.12 -6.99
CA ILE A 64 -4.17 10.05 -8.10
C ILE A 64 -4.15 9.28 -9.43
N LEU A 65 -3.42 8.16 -9.47
CA LEU A 65 -3.34 7.31 -10.66
C LEU A 65 -4.70 6.73 -11.04
N GLN A 66 -5.53 6.34 -10.05
CA GLN A 66 -6.88 5.87 -10.32
C GLN A 66 -7.75 6.97 -10.92
N HIS A 67 -7.71 8.17 -10.38
CA HIS A 67 -8.45 9.30 -10.93
C HIS A 67 -8.02 9.63 -12.37
N GLU A 68 -6.74 9.50 -12.70
CA GLU A 68 -6.23 9.68 -14.06
C GLU A 68 -6.79 8.61 -15.01
N ILE A 69 -6.84 7.35 -14.59
CA ILE A 69 -7.49 6.26 -15.36
C ILE A 69 -8.97 6.60 -15.60
N ASP A 70 -9.72 6.92 -14.54
CA ASP A 70 -11.14 7.23 -14.64
C ASP A 70 -11.40 8.44 -15.55
N SER A 71 -10.47 9.41 -15.57
CA SER A 71 -10.54 10.55 -16.48
C SER A 71 -10.29 10.17 -17.94
N LEU A 72 -9.33 9.28 -18.20
CA LEU A 72 -9.02 8.82 -19.55
C LEU A 72 -10.16 7.98 -20.13
N GLU A 73 -10.79 7.12 -19.34
CA GLU A 73 -11.93 6.30 -19.76
C GLU A 73 -13.13 7.12 -20.23
N ARG A 74 -13.25 8.38 -19.77
CA ARG A 74 -14.29 9.32 -20.17
C ARG A 74 -13.87 10.27 -21.31
N SER A 75 -12.63 10.16 -21.79
CA SER A 75 -12.08 11.08 -22.79
C SER A 75 -12.37 10.63 -24.22
N GLU A 76 -12.51 11.59 -25.14
CA GLU A 76 -12.69 11.31 -26.57
C GLU A 76 -11.35 10.99 -27.25
N ILE A 77 -10.78 9.83 -26.91
CA ILE A 77 -9.57 9.28 -27.56
C ILE A 77 -9.87 7.94 -28.20
N THR A 78 -9.01 7.51 -29.13
CA THR A 78 -9.17 6.20 -29.77
C THR A 78 -8.97 5.08 -28.74
N GLU A 79 -9.67 3.96 -28.91
CA GLU A 79 -9.55 2.79 -28.03
C GLU A 79 -8.10 2.29 -27.92
N LYS A 80 -7.37 2.29 -29.04
CA LYS A 80 -5.95 1.92 -29.08
C LYS A 80 -5.10 2.82 -28.19
N GLU A 81 -5.33 4.13 -28.24
CA GLU A 81 -4.59 5.09 -27.43
C GLU A 81 -4.99 5.02 -25.95
N LEU A 82 -6.28 4.82 -25.67
CA LEU A 82 -6.80 4.59 -24.32
C LEU A 82 -6.11 3.39 -23.66
N ASN A 83 -6.10 2.25 -24.36
CA ASN A 83 -5.48 1.01 -23.87
C ASN A 83 -3.98 1.20 -23.58
N LEU A 84 -3.26 1.92 -24.44
CA LEU A 84 -1.85 2.21 -24.22
C LEU A 84 -1.63 3.07 -22.97
N LYS A 85 -2.41 4.14 -22.79
CA LYS A 85 -2.27 5.04 -21.63
C LYS A 85 -2.66 4.34 -20.32
N ILE A 86 -3.76 3.58 -20.31
CA ILE A 86 -4.19 2.79 -19.15
C ILE A 86 -3.12 1.74 -18.80
N ALA A 87 -2.51 1.07 -19.78
CA ALA A 87 -1.43 0.12 -19.52
C ALA A 87 -0.24 0.78 -18.80
N VAL A 88 0.17 1.99 -19.22
CA VAL A 88 1.21 2.77 -18.56
C VAL A 88 0.83 3.12 -17.12
N LEU A 89 -0.40 3.58 -16.88
CA LEU A 89 -0.86 3.93 -15.53
C LEU A 89 -0.97 2.70 -14.62
N ASN A 90 -1.39 1.56 -15.15
CA ASN A 90 -1.41 0.31 -14.41
C ASN A 90 0.01 -0.17 -14.06
N GLN A 91 0.98 0.01 -14.96
CA GLN A 91 2.39 -0.25 -14.64
C GLN A 91 2.88 0.68 -13.52
N LYS A 92 2.58 1.99 -13.58
CA LYS A 92 2.91 2.90 -12.47
C LYS A 92 2.29 2.47 -11.14
N LYS A 93 1.03 2.03 -11.12
CA LYS A 93 0.39 1.50 -9.90
C LYS A 93 1.11 0.27 -9.36
N LYS A 94 1.68 -0.57 -10.24
CA LYS A 94 2.50 -1.71 -9.84
C LYS A 94 3.82 -1.22 -9.22
N ASP A 95 4.50 -0.30 -9.89
CA ASP A 95 5.77 0.27 -9.42
C ASP A 95 5.60 0.91 -8.03
N VAL A 96 4.55 1.71 -7.84
CA VAL A 96 4.20 2.32 -6.54
C VAL A 96 4.06 1.29 -5.43
N ARG A 97 3.51 0.10 -5.70
CA ARG A 97 3.40 -0.99 -4.70
C ARG A 97 4.74 -1.67 -4.43
N GLU A 98 5.59 -1.80 -5.45
CA GLU A 98 6.94 -2.35 -5.31
C GLU A 98 7.85 -1.39 -4.54
N PHE A 99 7.78 -0.09 -4.81
CA PHE A 99 8.48 0.95 -4.04
C PHE A 99 8.07 0.93 -2.57
N ARG A 100 6.77 0.87 -2.27
CA ARG A 100 6.28 0.71 -0.89
C ARG A 100 6.90 -0.48 -0.18
N GLU A 101 7.02 -1.62 -0.86
CA GLU A 101 7.64 -2.80 -0.26
C GLU A 101 9.13 -2.58 0.04
N MET A 102 9.86 -1.94 -0.86
CA MET A 102 11.26 -1.58 -0.62
C MET A 102 11.39 -0.65 0.59
N GLU A 103 10.58 0.40 0.67
CA GLU A 103 10.56 1.33 1.81
C GLU A 103 10.25 0.62 3.13
N LEU A 104 9.31 -0.34 3.13
CA LEU A 104 9.03 -1.14 4.33
C LEU A 104 10.24 -1.96 4.77
N LEU A 105 10.95 -2.58 3.83
CA LEU A 105 12.15 -3.37 4.15
C LEU A 105 13.27 -2.50 4.73
N ASP A 106 13.42 -1.26 4.25
CA ASP A 106 14.41 -0.30 4.78
C ASP A 106 14.09 0.14 6.22
N VAL A 107 12.82 0.06 6.64
CA VAL A 107 12.40 0.36 8.02
C VAL A 107 12.69 -0.80 8.98
N PHE A 108 12.73 -2.04 8.48
CA PHE A 108 12.83 -3.25 9.29
C PHE A 108 14.29 -3.62 9.57
N THR A 109 14.54 -4.19 10.76
CA THR A 109 15.83 -4.83 11.04
C THR A 109 15.99 -6.10 10.21
N VAL A 110 17.22 -6.62 10.10
CA VAL A 110 17.52 -7.84 9.34
C VAL A 110 16.68 -9.04 9.84
N GLU A 111 16.47 -9.14 11.15
CA GLU A 111 15.65 -10.18 11.78
C GLU A 111 14.18 -10.02 11.39
N GLN A 112 13.65 -8.78 11.44
CA GLN A 112 12.27 -8.47 11.04
C GLN A 112 12.05 -8.73 9.54
N GLN A 113 13.04 -8.41 8.68
CA GLN A 113 12.97 -8.71 7.25
C GLN A 113 12.87 -10.21 6.98
N THR A 114 13.59 -11.03 7.75
CA THR A 114 13.48 -12.50 7.69
C THR A 114 12.06 -12.95 8.01
N VAL A 115 11.50 -12.49 9.14
CA VAL A 115 10.12 -12.81 9.53
C VAL A 115 9.11 -12.34 8.49
N TYR A 116 9.30 -11.15 7.92
CA TYR A 116 8.44 -10.60 6.87
C TYR A 116 8.40 -11.53 5.65
N ARG A 117 9.56 -11.97 5.14
CA ARG A 117 9.66 -12.82 3.95
C ARG A 117 9.15 -14.25 4.18
N GLU A 118 9.29 -14.77 5.38
CA GLU A 118 8.92 -16.16 5.68
C GLU A 118 7.45 -16.32 6.09
N LYS A 119 6.93 -15.38 6.90
CA LYS A 119 5.59 -15.51 7.52
C LYS A 119 4.54 -14.61 6.92
N ILE A 120 4.89 -13.34 6.68
CA ILE A 120 3.90 -12.31 6.32
C ILE A 120 3.68 -12.27 4.81
N LYS A 121 4.77 -12.31 4.05
CA LYS A 121 4.76 -12.34 2.59
C LYS A 121 5.53 -13.57 2.10
N PRO A 122 5.05 -14.79 2.40
CA PRO A 122 5.67 -15.99 1.88
C PRO A 122 5.66 -15.90 0.35
N ALA A 123 6.78 -16.32 -0.26
CA ALA A 123 6.82 -16.46 -1.71
C ALA A 123 5.62 -17.31 -2.14
N LYS A 124 4.76 -16.77 -3.00
CA LYS A 124 3.68 -17.57 -3.59
C LYS A 124 4.35 -18.78 -4.23
N PRO A 125 3.91 -20.03 -3.93
CA PRO A 125 4.42 -21.18 -4.64
C PRO A 125 4.22 -20.90 -6.13
N GLN A 126 5.27 -21.04 -6.93
CA GLN A 126 5.13 -20.98 -8.38
C GLN A 126 4.14 -22.09 -8.75
N VAL A 127 2.90 -21.72 -9.04
CA VAL A 127 1.98 -22.61 -9.73
C VAL A 127 2.54 -22.73 -11.14
N LEU A 128 3.41 -23.72 -11.31
CA LEU A 128 3.93 -24.12 -12.60
C LEU A 128 2.75 -24.68 -13.39
N HIS A 129 2.19 -23.84 -14.25
CA HIS A 129 1.40 -24.31 -15.37
C HIS A 129 2.35 -25.01 -16.33
N PHE A 130 2.47 -26.34 -16.20
CA PHE A 130 3.24 -27.16 -17.14
C PHE A 130 2.53 -27.17 -18.51
N GLY A 131 2.86 -26.21 -19.39
CA GLY A 131 2.46 -26.19 -20.79
C GLY A 131 1.31 -25.23 -21.17
N ILE A 132 1.17 -24.99 -22.49
CA ILE A 132 0.04 -24.24 -23.08
C ILE A 132 -1.21 -25.10 -22.92
N HIS A 133 -2.19 -24.60 -22.16
CA HIS A 133 -3.47 -25.27 -21.97
C HIS A 133 -4.61 -24.26 -21.89
N ASN A 134 -5.83 -24.73 -22.16
CA ASN A 134 -7.03 -23.90 -22.07
C ASN A 134 -7.33 -23.58 -20.60
N ARG A 135 -7.28 -22.29 -20.25
CA ARG A 135 -7.50 -21.82 -18.87
C ARG A 135 -8.94 -22.02 -18.41
N ALA A 136 -9.90 -22.02 -19.34
CA ALA A 136 -11.32 -22.22 -19.04
C ALA A 136 -11.62 -23.64 -18.53
N ASP A 137 -10.77 -24.62 -18.88
CA ASP A 137 -10.95 -26.03 -18.54
C ASP A 137 -9.98 -26.51 -17.45
N CYS A 138 -9.14 -25.62 -16.91
CA CYS A 138 -8.13 -25.98 -15.93
C CYS A 138 -8.68 -25.81 -14.51
N ASN A 139 -8.90 -26.93 -13.82
CA ASN A 139 -9.38 -26.96 -12.42
C ASN A 139 -8.49 -26.23 -11.40
N VAL A 140 -7.28 -25.83 -11.79
CA VAL A 140 -6.37 -24.99 -10.99
C VAL A 140 -6.54 -23.51 -11.33
N CYS A 141 -6.88 -23.15 -12.57
CA CYS A 141 -7.10 -21.78 -13.04
C CYS A 141 -8.53 -21.27 -12.79
N THR A 142 -9.51 -22.16 -12.69
CA THR A 142 -10.94 -21.82 -12.52
C THR A 142 -11.40 -21.79 -11.07
N LYS A 143 -10.52 -22.12 -10.12
CA LYS A 143 -10.71 -21.86 -8.69
C LYS A 143 -10.25 -20.45 -8.34
#